data_AF-K1ZEG8-F1
#
_entry.id   AF-K1ZEG8-F1
#
_cell.length_a   1.000
_cell.length_b   1.000
_cell.length_c   1.000
_cell.angle_alpha   90.00
_cell.angle_beta   90.00
_cell.angle_gamma   90.00
#
_symmetry.space_group_name_H-M   'P 1'
#
loop_
_entity.id
_entity.type
_entity.pdbx_description
1 polymer ?
#
loop_
_entity_poly.entity_id
_entity_poly.type
_entity_poly.pdbx_seq_one_letter_code
_entity_poly.pdbx_strand_id
1 'polypeptide(L)'
;MVTILSLHLISMEGHEMSAVWNVFVMDAMSGFLGGMLSSIVVLTLTPVAETLFNYTTDIKLLELANMSHPLLKQMIVKAPGTYHHSQIVGILSEAGAQSIGANPLLARVASYYHDIGKMKKPQYYIENQRGENPHDKLVPTMSAIIIAAHVIDGIEMAREYKLPQKIADMIPQHQGTKLIGYFYNKAKKIAETTQSTINDDDFRYVGPKPQTKEAGIIMLADTIEAAVRSQPDKNPEKIRASVEKLLNQHFVDQQLDECDLTLKDLHHIAEAFVKILTGIYHQRIEYNDTLPQQRTPADSNVTHLFRSKDKGPA
;
A
#
# COMPACT_ATOMS: atom_id res chain seq x y z
N MET A 1 31.98 -18.37 21.17
CA MET A 1 32.09 -18.29 22.64
C MET A 1 32.08 -19.67 23.30
N VAL A 2 31.07 -20.52 23.04
CA VAL A 2 31.02 -21.91 23.56
C VAL A 2 32.23 -22.76 23.13
N THR A 3 32.69 -22.59 21.90
CA THR A 3 33.90 -23.25 21.34
C THR A 3 35.20 -22.78 22.00
N ILE A 4 35.34 -21.48 22.28
CA ILE A 4 36.51 -20.90 22.95
C ILE A 4 36.59 -21.39 24.41
N LEU A 5 35.45 -21.45 25.10
CA LEU A 5 35.33 -21.97 26.47
C LEU A 5 35.67 -23.46 26.56
N SER A 6 35.22 -24.27 25.59
CA SER A 6 35.48 -25.72 25.57
C SER A 6 36.96 -26.03 25.27
N LEU A 7 37.61 -25.29 24.37
CA LEU A 7 39.05 -25.41 24.12
C LEU A 7 39.88 -25.03 25.36
N HIS A 8 39.47 -24.00 26.11
CA HIS A 8 40.16 -23.58 27.32
C HIS A 8 40.02 -24.60 28.46
N LEU A 9 38.83 -25.17 28.66
CA LEU A 9 38.61 -26.21 29.68
C LEU A 9 39.44 -27.48 29.43
N ILE A 10 39.70 -27.82 28.16
CA ILE A 10 40.59 -28.94 27.78
C ILE A 10 42.06 -28.60 28.04
N SER A 11 42.46 -27.33 27.91
CA SER A 11 43.84 -26.87 28.14
C SER A 11 44.24 -26.67 29.62
N MET A 12 43.30 -26.85 30.56
CA MET A 12 43.53 -26.63 31.99
C MET A 12 44.40 -27.72 32.65
N GLU A 13 44.68 -28.83 31.97
CA GLU A 13 45.62 -29.84 32.46
C GLU A 13 47.07 -29.33 32.37
N GLY A 14 47.55 -28.70 33.44
CA GLY A 14 48.99 -28.41 33.64
C GLY A 14 49.42 -26.94 33.56
N HIS A 15 48.50 -25.99 33.34
CA HIS A 15 48.80 -24.55 33.31
C HIS A 15 48.27 -23.81 34.55
N GLU A 16 48.94 -22.73 34.97
CA GLU A 16 48.46 -21.88 36.06
C GLU A 16 47.09 -21.27 35.72
N MET A 17 46.15 -21.34 36.68
CA MET A 17 44.78 -20.85 36.53
C MET A 17 44.69 -19.39 36.04
N SER A 18 45.63 -18.54 36.47
CA SER A 18 45.74 -17.13 36.08
C SER A 18 46.05 -16.96 34.59
N ALA A 19 46.92 -17.82 34.04
CA ALA A 19 47.29 -17.79 32.63
C ALA A 19 46.12 -18.21 31.74
N VAL A 20 45.41 -19.28 32.10
CA VAL A 20 44.22 -19.76 31.38
C VAL A 20 43.12 -18.70 31.37
N TRP A 21 42.90 -18.01 32.50
CA TRP A 21 41.91 -16.94 32.59
C TRP A 21 42.25 -15.73 31.69
N ASN A 22 43.52 -15.31 31.65
CA ASN A 22 43.95 -14.18 30.82
C ASN A 22 43.78 -14.47 29.32
N VAL A 23 44.13 -15.67 28.85
CA VAL A 23 43.95 -16.06 27.44
C VAL A 23 42.46 -16.15 27.10
N PHE A 24 41.64 -16.72 27.98
CA PHE A 24 40.19 -16.78 27.79
C PHE A 24 39.58 -15.37 27.63
N VAL A 25 39.95 -14.43 28.50
CA VAL A 25 39.49 -13.04 28.43
C VAL A 25 39.94 -12.38 27.12
N MET A 26 41.18 -12.59 26.71
CA MET A 26 41.72 -12.03 25.46
C MET A 26 40.99 -12.59 24.22
N ASP A 27 40.71 -13.88 24.19
CA ASP A 27 39.97 -14.53 23.11
C ASP A 27 38.50 -14.12 23.09
N ALA A 28 37.88 -13.98 24.25
CA ALA A 28 36.52 -13.47 24.37
C ALA A 28 36.43 -12.01 23.87
N MET A 29 37.39 -11.16 24.27
CA MET A 29 37.49 -9.78 23.79
C MET A 29 37.75 -9.72 22.29
N SER A 30 38.66 -10.53 21.77
CA SER A 30 38.98 -10.59 20.34
C SER A 30 37.81 -11.10 19.52
N GLY A 31 37.06 -12.10 20.03
CA GLY A 31 35.84 -12.59 19.40
C GLY A 31 34.72 -11.55 19.39
N PHE A 32 34.54 -10.82 20.48
CA PHE A 32 33.57 -9.73 20.57
C PHE A 32 33.92 -8.58 19.61
N LEU A 33 35.16 -8.09 19.66
CA LEU A 33 35.66 -7.03 18.78
C LEU A 33 35.65 -7.46 17.32
N GLY A 34 36.02 -8.71 17.03
CA GLY A 34 35.96 -9.30 15.69
C GLY A 34 34.54 -9.37 15.15
N GLY A 35 33.57 -9.78 15.98
CA GLY A 35 32.15 -9.77 15.62
C GLY A 35 31.61 -8.36 15.34
N MET A 36 32.00 -7.39 16.18
CA MET A 36 31.62 -5.98 15.99
C MET A 36 32.23 -5.40 14.70
N LEU A 37 33.52 -5.63 14.48
CA LEU A 37 34.22 -5.20 13.27
C LEU A 37 33.63 -5.85 12.02
N SER A 38 33.38 -7.17 12.05
CA SER A 38 32.72 -7.88 10.97
C SER A 38 31.33 -7.32 10.64
N SER A 39 30.55 -6.95 11.66
CA SER A 39 29.23 -6.34 11.46
C SER A 39 29.34 -4.98 10.78
N ILE A 40 30.30 -4.14 11.20
CA ILE A 40 30.57 -2.84 10.55
C ILE A 40 30.96 -3.04 9.09
N VAL A 41 31.86 -3.99 8.81
CA VAL A 41 32.30 -4.31 7.44
C VAL A 41 31.13 -4.75 6.57
N VAL A 42 30.29 -5.69 7.06
CA VAL A 42 29.11 -6.15 6.32
C VAL A 42 28.13 -4.99 6.07
N LEU A 43 27.78 -4.21 7.09
CA LEU A 43 26.84 -3.09 6.93
C LEU A 43 27.37 -2.02 5.95
N THR A 44 28.68 -1.78 5.94
CA THR A 44 29.31 -0.81 5.04
C THR A 44 29.36 -1.32 3.60
N LEU A 45 29.62 -2.62 3.40
CA LEU A 45 29.70 -3.23 2.07
C LEU A 45 28.33 -3.63 1.50
N THR A 46 27.30 -3.76 2.34
CA THR A 46 25.95 -4.18 1.91
C THR A 46 25.38 -3.26 0.83
N PRO A 47 25.37 -1.91 0.95
CA PRO A 47 24.85 -1.04 -0.11
C PRO A 47 25.60 -1.19 -1.45
N VAL A 48 26.90 -1.49 -1.39
CA VAL A 48 27.73 -1.74 -2.58
C VAL A 48 27.30 -3.05 -3.24
N ALA A 49 27.13 -4.11 -2.45
CA ALA A 49 26.64 -5.39 -2.95
C ALA A 49 25.21 -5.28 -3.51
N GLU A 50 24.30 -4.58 -2.83
CA GLU A 50 22.94 -4.32 -3.31
C GLU A 50 22.94 -3.63 -4.68
N THR A 51 23.79 -2.62 -4.85
CA THR A 51 23.88 -1.87 -6.11
C THR A 51 24.49 -2.72 -7.23
N LEU A 52 25.54 -3.49 -6.93
CA LEU A 52 26.22 -4.34 -7.92
C LEU A 52 25.36 -5.54 -8.36
N PHE A 53 24.62 -6.14 -7.45
CA PHE A 53 23.81 -7.35 -7.70
C PHE A 53 22.31 -7.05 -7.88
N ASN A 54 21.91 -5.78 -7.84
CA ASN A 54 20.51 -5.34 -7.89
C ASN A 54 19.62 -6.07 -6.85
N TYR A 55 20.19 -6.33 -5.67
CA TYR A 55 19.52 -7.05 -4.59
C TYR A 55 18.83 -6.04 -3.66
N THR A 56 17.58 -6.31 -3.30
CA THR A 56 16.83 -5.47 -2.36
C THR A 56 16.73 -6.19 -1.03
N THR A 57 17.40 -5.68 0.01
CA THR A 57 17.30 -6.20 1.37
C THR A 57 16.08 -5.65 2.11
N ASP A 58 15.71 -6.29 3.21
CA ASP A 58 14.65 -5.78 4.10
C ASP A 58 15.01 -4.43 4.71
N ILE A 59 16.29 -4.16 4.98
CA ILE A 59 16.75 -2.85 5.44
C ILE A 59 16.41 -1.80 4.39
N LYS A 60 16.70 -2.08 3.12
CA LYS A 60 16.38 -1.16 2.03
C LYS A 60 14.88 -0.93 1.88
N LEU A 61 14.07 -1.97 2.02
CA LEU A 61 12.61 -1.86 2.02
C LEU A 61 12.10 -1.00 3.18
N LEU A 62 12.65 -1.16 4.38
CA LEU A 62 12.30 -0.35 5.55
C LEU A 62 12.70 1.12 5.39
N GLU A 63 13.83 1.41 4.74
CA GLU A 63 14.21 2.77 4.35
C GLU A 63 13.17 3.40 3.41
N LEU A 64 12.73 2.64 2.40
CA LEU A 64 11.72 3.08 1.43
C LEU A 64 10.31 3.15 2.01
N ALA A 65 10.04 2.41 3.09
CA ALA A 65 8.79 2.49 3.86
C ALA A 65 8.69 3.79 4.67
N ASN A 66 9.79 4.54 4.84
CA ASN A 66 9.78 5.79 5.57
C ASN A 66 9.00 6.86 4.80
N MET A 67 7.88 7.32 5.37
CA MET A 67 7.05 8.39 4.78
C MET A 67 7.77 9.74 4.64
N SER A 68 8.94 9.88 5.27
CA SER A 68 9.82 11.02 5.06
C SER A 68 10.64 10.96 3.78
N HIS A 69 10.58 9.86 3.02
CA HIS A 69 11.26 9.72 1.74
C HIS A 69 10.85 10.85 0.78
N PRO A 70 11.81 11.54 0.11
CA PRO A 70 11.52 12.75 -0.67
C PRO A 70 10.44 12.56 -1.73
N LEU A 71 10.42 11.39 -2.38
CA LEU A 71 9.44 11.06 -3.41
C LEU A 71 8.02 10.92 -2.84
N LEU A 72 7.86 10.26 -1.69
CA LEU A 72 6.56 10.11 -1.02
C LEU A 72 6.08 11.46 -0.48
N LYS A 73 6.98 12.30 0.07
CA LYS A 73 6.65 13.68 0.46
C LYS A 73 6.13 14.50 -0.72
N GLN A 74 6.74 14.35 -1.89
CA GLN A 74 6.24 15.02 -3.09
C GLN A 74 4.85 14.53 -3.48
N MET A 75 4.59 13.22 -3.37
CA MET A 75 3.28 12.66 -3.68
C MET A 75 2.19 13.18 -2.74
N ILE A 76 2.46 13.30 -1.44
CA ILE A 76 1.54 13.89 -0.46
C ILE A 76 1.11 15.30 -0.89
N VAL A 77 2.05 16.10 -1.39
CA VAL A 77 1.79 17.50 -1.77
C VAL A 77 1.13 17.61 -3.15
N LYS A 78 1.64 16.89 -4.15
CA LYS A 78 1.21 17.00 -5.56
C LYS A 78 -0.06 16.19 -5.86
N ALA A 79 -0.20 15.01 -5.25
CA ALA A 79 -1.25 14.03 -5.52
C ALA A 79 -1.74 13.37 -4.21
N PRO A 80 -2.34 14.13 -3.28
CA PRO A 80 -2.70 13.63 -1.95
C PRO A 80 -3.71 12.46 -1.98
N GLY A 81 -4.62 12.45 -2.96
CA GLY A 81 -5.58 11.36 -3.13
C GLY A 81 -4.91 10.06 -3.58
N THR A 82 -3.96 10.17 -4.52
CA THR A 82 -3.12 9.04 -4.94
C THR A 82 -2.24 8.54 -3.80
N TYR A 83 -1.68 9.44 -2.99
CA TYR A 83 -0.93 9.05 -1.80
C TYR A 83 -1.80 8.23 -0.84
N HIS A 84 -3.00 8.73 -0.50
CA HIS A 84 -3.92 8.02 0.40
C HIS A 84 -4.32 6.65 -0.17
N HIS A 85 -4.67 6.59 -1.46
CA HIS A 85 -4.93 5.34 -2.17
C HIS A 85 -3.78 4.34 -2.02
N SER A 86 -2.56 4.78 -2.34
CA SER A 86 -1.35 3.95 -2.27
C SER A 86 -1.08 3.40 -0.86
N GLN A 87 -1.42 4.14 0.18
CA GLN A 87 -1.31 3.66 1.57
C GLN A 87 -2.30 2.51 1.86
N ILE A 88 -3.55 2.64 1.42
CA ILE A 88 -4.56 1.58 1.62
C ILE A 88 -4.23 0.34 0.78
N VAL A 89 -3.80 0.53 -0.47
CA VAL A 89 -3.29 -0.56 -1.33
C VAL A 89 -2.12 -1.26 -0.67
N GLY A 90 -1.22 -0.52 -0.01
CA GLY A 90 -0.13 -1.12 0.77
C GLY A 90 -0.59 -1.99 1.94
N ILE A 91 -1.60 -1.55 2.69
CA ILE A 91 -2.18 -2.33 3.81
C ILE A 91 -2.85 -3.61 3.28
N LEU A 92 -3.61 -3.51 2.19
CA LEU A 92 -4.21 -4.68 1.54
C LEU A 92 -3.15 -5.64 1.03
N SER A 93 -2.14 -5.12 0.33
CA SER A 93 -1.08 -5.93 -0.25
C SER A 93 -0.24 -6.64 0.81
N GLU A 94 0.05 -5.97 1.94
CA GLU A 94 0.70 -6.59 3.10
C GLU A 94 -0.11 -7.79 3.61
N ALA A 95 -1.41 -7.59 3.84
CA ALA A 95 -2.29 -8.62 4.38
C ALA A 95 -2.48 -9.80 3.39
N GLY A 96 -2.61 -9.50 2.09
CA GLY A 96 -2.73 -10.51 1.04
C GLY A 96 -1.46 -11.34 0.87
N ALA A 97 -0.28 -10.69 0.92
CA ALA A 97 0.99 -11.41 0.86
C ALA A 97 1.21 -12.28 2.10
N GLN A 98 0.86 -11.77 3.29
CA GLN A 98 0.98 -12.52 4.53
C GLN A 98 0.08 -13.76 4.57
N SER A 99 -1.13 -13.70 3.98
CA SER A 99 -2.08 -14.82 4.02
C SER A 99 -1.65 -16.03 3.17
N ILE A 100 -0.72 -15.83 2.22
CA ILE A 100 -0.22 -16.89 1.32
C ILE A 100 1.27 -17.19 1.49
N GLY A 101 1.94 -16.53 2.42
CA GLY A 101 3.38 -16.69 2.65
C GLY A 101 4.29 -16.07 1.57
N ALA A 102 3.80 -15.06 0.84
CA ALA A 102 4.63 -14.21 -0.03
C ALA A 102 5.40 -13.17 0.81
N ASN A 103 6.13 -12.23 0.20
CA ASN A 103 6.86 -11.19 0.94
C ASN A 103 5.94 -9.99 1.28
N PRO A 104 5.46 -9.84 2.54
CA PRO A 104 4.53 -8.78 2.92
C PRO A 104 5.17 -7.38 2.90
N LEU A 105 6.45 -7.28 3.29
CA LEU A 105 7.15 -6.01 3.33
C LEU A 105 7.36 -5.46 1.92
N LEU A 106 7.77 -6.31 0.98
CA LEU A 106 7.92 -5.93 -0.43
C LEU A 106 6.58 -5.48 -1.02
N ALA A 107 5.52 -6.27 -0.85
CA ALA A 107 4.20 -5.95 -1.38
C ALA A 107 3.67 -4.60 -0.86
N ARG A 108 3.82 -4.35 0.45
CA ARG A 108 3.45 -3.07 1.06
C ARG A 108 4.25 -1.90 0.53
N VAL A 109 5.58 -2.01 0.57
CA VAL A 109 6.45 -0.88 0.22
C VAL A 109 6.33 -0.56 -1.26
N ALA A 110 6.27 -1.57 -2.13
CA ALA A 110 6.08 -1.33 -3.55
C ALA A 110 4.73 -0.67 -3.88
N SER A 111 3.67 -0.99 -3.12
CA SER A 111 2.38 -0.30 -3.24
C SER A 111 2.47 1.20 -2.96
N TYR A 112 3.41 1.67 -2.14
CA TYR A 112 3.58 3.12 -1.93
C TYR A 112 4.08 3.85 -3.18
N TYR A 113 4.74 3.12 -4.08
CA TYR A 113 5.40 3.68 -5.25
C TYR A 113 4.70 3.33 -6.57
N HIS A 114 3.76 2.38 -6.60
CA HIS A 114 3.16 1.88 -7.85
C HIS A 114 2.56 2.99 -8.74
N ASP A 115 2.02 4.03 -8.09
CA ASP A 115 1.25 5.10 -8.71
C ASP A 115 1.98 6.45 -8.79
N ILE A 116 3.23 6.51 -8.32
CA ILE A 116 4.31 7.21 -9.02
C ILE A 116 3.97 8.40 -9.92
N GLY A 117 3.84 8.04 -11.19
CA GLY A 117 3.74 8.94 -12.32
C GLY A 117 2.45 9.77 -12.32
N LYS A 118 1.42 9.41 -11.55
CA LYS A 118 0.21 10.24 -11.44
C LYS A 118 0.54 11.66 -10.94
N MET A 119 1.65 11.83 -10.20
CA MET A 119 2.17 13.14 -9.80
C MET A 119 2.48 14.10 -10.95
N LYS A 120 2.70 13.59 -12.18
CA LYS A 120 2.98 14.43 -13.35
C LYS A 120 1.75 15.23 -13.78
N LYS A 121 0.56 14.62 -13.67
CA LYS A 121 -0.72 15.17 -14.12
C LYS A 121 -1.86 14.80 -13.16
N PRO A 122 -1.78 15.18 -11.87
CA PRO A 122 -2.67 14.69 -10.81
C PRO A 122 -4.15 14.96 -11.10
N GLN A 123 -4.48 16.09 -11.73
CA GLN A 123 -5.85 16.49 -12.04
C GLN A 123 -6.61 15.54 -12.98
N TYR A 124 -5.92 14.64 -13.70
CA TYR A 124 -6.55 13.64 -14.56
C TYR A 124 -6.95 12.37 -13.81
N TYR A 125 -6.58 12.23 -12.53
CA TYR A 125 -6.91 11.06 -11.73
C TYR A 125 -7.98 11.42 -10.70
N ILE A 126 -9.09 10.67 -10.72
CA ILE A 126 -10.33 11.01 -10.00
C ILE A 126 -10.10 11.21 -8.49
N GLU A 127 -9.19 10.45 -7.89
CA GLU A 127 -8.86 10.56 -6.47
C GLU A 127 -8.23 11.91 -6.08
N ASN A 128 -7.67 12.65 -7.04
CA ASN A 128 -7.08 13.97 -6.81
C ASN A 128 -7.97 15.14 -7.31
N GLN A 129 -9.09 14.84 -7.96
CA GLN A 129 -9.96 15.87 -8.52
C GLN A 129 -10.74 16.60 -7.42
N ARG A 130 -10.90 17.92 -7.59
CA ARG A 130 -11.67 18.80 -6.69
C ARG A 130 -12.76 19.61 -7.41
N GLY A 131 -13.02 19.31 -8.68
CA GLY A 131 -13.90 20.09 -9.56
C GLY A 131 -14.24 19.35 -10.84
N GLU A 132 -14.37 20.06 -11.96
CA GLU A 132 -14.68 19.47 -13.27
C GLU A 132 -13.66 18.39 -13.66
N ASN A 133 -14.17 17.29 -14.23
CA ASN A 133 -13.32 16.22 -14.73
C ASN A 133 -12.73 16.64 -16.10
N PRO A 134 -11.40 16.81 -16.23
CA PRO A 134 -10.79 17.24 -17.49
C PRO A 134 -10.99 16.24 -18.63
N HIS A 135 -11.31 14.97 -18.32
CA HIS A 135 -11.65 13.96 -19.32
C HIS A 135 -12.96 14.23 -20.07
N ASP A 136 -13.84 15.08 -19.57
CA ASP A 136 -15.10 15.42 -20.24
C ASP A 136 -14.86 16.25 -21.51
N LYS A 137 -13.72 16.95 -21.58
CA LYS A 137 -13.31 17.79 -22.72
C LYS A 137 -12.42 17.03 -23.72
N LEU A 138 -12.18 15.73 -23.50
CA LEU A 138 -11.27 14.92 -24.30
C LEU A 138 -11.99 13.78 -25.02
N VAL A 139 -11.45 13.41 -26.18
CA VAL A 139 -11.83 12.16 -26.83
C VAL A 139 -11.35 10.95 -26.00
N PRO A 140 -12.06 9.80 -26.03
CA PRO A 140 -11.73 8.68 -25.16
C PRO A 140 -10.32 8.12 -25.36
N THR A 141 -9.83 8.07 -26.59
CA THR A 141 -8.46 7.62 -26.91
C THR A 141 -7.40 8.50 -26.24
N MET A 142 -7.57 9.83 -26.29
CA MET A 142 -6.67 10.77 -25.61
C MET A 142 -6.70 10.58 -24.10
N SER A 143 -7.88 10.29 -23.54
CA SER A 143 -8.01 10.00 -22.11
C SER A 143 -7.30 8.70 -21.72
N ALA A 144 -7.43 7.64 -22.52
CA ALA A 144 -6.72 6.39 -22.33
C ALA A 144 -5.20 6.58 -22.37
N ILE A 145 -4.68 7.38 -23.33
CA ILE A 145 -3.25 7.72 -23.43
C ILE A 145 -2.77 8.44 -22.16
N ILE A 146 -3.53 9.44 -21.68
CA ILE A 146 -3.16 10.19 -20.47
C ILE A 146 -3.13 9.28 -19.24
N ILE A 147 -4.13 8.41 -19.09
CA ILE A 147 -4.18 7.44 -18.00
C ILE A 147 -3.03 6.45 -18.12
N ALA A 148 -2.77 5.87 -19.29
CA ALA A 148 -1.67 4.91 -19.50
C ALA A 148 -0.29 5.52 -19.20
N ALA A 149 -0.12 6.82 -19.45
CA ALA A 149 1.15 7.51 -19.27
C ALA A 149 1.69 7.50 -17.81
N HIS A 150 0.85 7.33 -16.78
CA HIS A 150 1.36 7.26 -15.39
C HIS A 150 2.37 6.13 -15.18
N VAL A 151 2.26 5.05 -15.95
CA VAL A 151 3.21 3.92 -15.87
C VAL A 151 4.57 4.36 -16.37
N ILE A 152 4.64 5.00 -17.53
CA ILE A 152 5.89 5.46 -18.14
C ILE A 152 6.52 6.56 -17.28
N ASP A 153 5.72 7.55 -16.88
CA ASP A 153 6.14 8.63 -15.98
C ASP A 153 6.63 8.05 -14.63
N GLY A 154 5.97 6.99 -14.14
CA GLY A 154 6.34 6.31 -12.91
C GLY A 154 7.68 5.58 -13.00
N ILE A 155 7.94 4.90 -14.12
CA ILE A 155 9.22 4.24 -14.40
C ILE A 155 10.35 5.28 -14.50
N GLU A 156 10.10 6.43 -15.14
CA GLU A 156 11.07 7.53 -15.21
C GLU A 156 11.41 8.07 -13.81
N MET A 157 10.38 8.33 -12.99
CA MET A 157 10.58 8.77 -11.60
C MET A 157 11.30 7.70 -10.76
N ALA A 158 10.98 6.41 -10.94
CA ALA A 158 11.66 5.33 -10.23
C ALA A 158 13.18 5.33 -10.53
N ARG A 159 13.56 5.60 -11.79
CA ARG A 159 14.96 5.73 -12.20
C ARG A 159 15.61 6.98 -11.61
N GLU A 160 14.94 8.13 -11.67
CA GLU A 160 15.44 9.40 -11.12
C GLU A 160 15.75 9.28 -9.62
N TYR A 161 14.86 8.64 -8.86
CA TYR A 161 15.00 8.44 -7.43
C TYR A 161 15.75 7.16 -7.05
N LYS A 162 16.32 6.45 -8.04
CA LYS A 162 17.12 5.23 -7.85
C LYS A 162 16.40 4.17 -7.01
N LEU A 163 15.10 3.99 -7.26
CA LEU A 163 14.34 2.94 -6.62
C LEU A 163 14.90 1.57 -7.04
N PRO A 164 14.98 0.59 -6.12
CA PRO A 164 15.40 -0.77 -6.45
C PRO A 164 14.51 -1.36 -7.54
N GLN A 165 15.09 -2.20 -8.40
CA GLN A 165 14.36 -2.78 -9.54
C GLN A 165 13.11 -3.54 -9.09
N LYS A 166 13.17 -4.28 -7.98
CA LYS A 166 12.01 -4.98 -7.41
C LYS A 166 10.81 -4.07 -7.11
N ILE A 167 11.04 -2.79 -6.82
CA ILE A 167 9.97 -1.79 -6.61
C ILE A 167 9.55 -1.19 -7.95
N ALA A 168 10.52 -0.82 -8.79
CA ALA A 168 10.27 -0.24 -10.10
C ALA A 168 9.46 -1.18 -11.02
N ASP A 169 9.70 -2.49 -10.93
CA ASP A 169 8.99 -3.52 -11.69
C ASP A 169 7.50 -3.59 -11.36
N MET A 170 7.09 -3.19 -10.16
CA MET A 170 5.68 -3.18 -9.76
C MET A 170 4.88 -2.08 -10.46
N ILE A 171 5.55 -1.02 -10.95
CA ILE A 171 4.90 0.12 -11.62
C ILE A 171 4.22 -0.29 -12.93
N PRO A 172 4.86 -0.98 -13.88
CA PRO A 172 4.11 -1.50 -15.03
C PRO A 172 3.23 -2.70 -14.69
N GLN A 173 3.70 -3.58 -13.79
CA GLN A 173 3.02 -4.85 -13.53
C GLN A 173 1.70 -4.71 -12.78
N HIS A 174 1.49 -3.66 -11.97
CA HIS A 174 0.21 -3.49 -11.27
C HIS A 174 -0.98 -3.24 -12.21
N GLN A 175 -0.72 -2.70 -13.41
CA GLN A 175 -1.74 -2.56 -14.46
C GLN A 175 -1.76 -3.77 -15.40
N GLY A 176 -0.62 -4.44 -15.58
CA GLY A 176 -0.51 -5.56 -16.51
C GLY A 176 -0.84 -5.15 -17.94
N THR A 177 -1.66 -5.95 -18.61
CA THR A 177 -2.13 -5.69 -19.98
C THR A 177 -3.63 -5.39 -20.03
N LYS A 178 -4.19 -5.00 -18.87
CA LYS A 178 -5.63 -4.85 -18.71
C LYS A 178 -6.18 -3.70 -19.57
N LEU A 179 -7.45 -3.80 -19.90
CA LEU A 179 -8.15 -2.78 -20.69
C LEU A 179 -8.52 -1.58 -19.81
N ILE A 180 -8.31 -0.37 -20.32
CA ILE A 180 -8.80 0.89 -19.73
C ILE A 180 -10.31 0.99 -20.05
N GLY A 181 -11.09 0.14 -19.35
CA GLY A 181 -12.44 -0.22 -19.74
C GLY A 181 -13.44 0.93 -19.82
N TYR A 182 -13.32 1.96 -18.97
CA TYR A 182 -14.25 3.11 -19.01
C TYR A 182 -14.15 3.86 -20.34
N PHE A 183 -12.93 4.23 -20.75
CA PHE A 183 -12.72 4.99 -21.99
C PHE A 183 -12.91 4.11 -23.22
N TYR A 184 -12.54 2.83 -23.16
CA TYR A 184 -12.87 1.87 -24.21
C TYR A 184 -14.38 1.79 -24.45
N ASN A 185 -15.18 1.60 -23.39
CA ASN A 185 -16.64 1.51 -23.54
C ASN A 185 -17.26 2.83 -24.02
N LYS A 186 -16.70 3.98 -23.61
CA LYS A 186 -17.11 5.30 -24.12
C LYS A 186 -16.82 5.42 -25.62
N ALA A 187 -15.65 4.98 -26.06
CA ALA A 187 -15.30 4.92 -27.48
C ALA A 187 -16.23 3.95 -28.24
N LYS A 188 -16.45 2.75 -27.68
CA LYS A 188 -17.53 1.78 -27.92
C LYS A 188 -18.77 2.41 -28.56
N LYS A 189 -19.46 3.16 -27.72
CA LYS A 189 -20.75 3.79 -28.00
C LYS A 189 -20.67 4.84 -29.11
N ILE A 190 -19.57 5.59 -29.18
CA ILE A 190 -19.36 6.60 -30.23
C ILE A 190 -19.16 5.91 -31.58
N ALA A 191 -18.37 4.84 -31.63
CA ALA A 191 -18.13 4.05 -32.83
C ALA A 191 -19.40 3.38 -33.35
N GLU A 192 -20.24 2.83 -32.46
CA GLU A 192 -21.55 2.29 -32.82
C GLU A 192 -22.44 3.35 -33.51
N THR A 193 -22.37 4.61 -33.05
CA THR A 193 -23.14 5.71 -33.65
C THR A 193 -22.57 6.19 -34.98
N THR A 194 -21.24 6.14 -35.13
CA THR A 194 -20.50 6.68 -36.28
C THR A 194 -20.13 5.61 -37.32
N GLN A 195 -20.47 4.34 -37.07
CA GLN A 195 -20.06 3.18 -37.86
C GLN A 195 -18.52 3.07 -38.02
N SER A 196 -17.79 3.48 -36.99
CA SER A 196 -16.33 3.40 -36.94
C SER A 196 -15.86 2.06 -36.40
N THR A 197 -14.66 1.61 -36.79
CA THR A 197 -13.97 0.49 -36.13
C THR A 197 -13.11 0.99 -34.97
N ILE A 198 -13.08 0.24 -33.87
CA ILE A 198 -12.20 0.52 -32.72
C ILE A 198 -11.21 -0.62 -32.56
N ASN A 199 -9.96 -0.27 -32.29
CA ASN A 199 -8.94 -1.21 -31.87
C ASN A 199 -8.87 -1.24 -30.34
N ASP A 200 -9.01 -2.44 -29.75
CA ASP A 200 -8.91 -2.64 -28.31
C ASP A 200 -7.51 -2.30 -27.78
N ASP A 201 -6.47 -2.52 -28.60
CA ASP A 201 -5.07 -2.28 -28.22
C ASP A 201 -4.79 -0.80 -27.90
N ASP A 202 -5.53 0.13 -28.51
CA ASP A 202 -5.42 1.57 -28.23
C ASP A 202 -5.84 1.94 -26.79
N PHE A 203 -6.47 0.99 -26.08
CA PHE A 203 -6.99 1.15 -24.73
C PHE A 203 -6.37 0.17 -23.74
N ARG A 204 -5.32 -0.57 -24.12
CA ARG A 204 -4.64 -1.51 -23.22
C ARG A 204 -3.34 -0.92 -22.68
N TYR A 205 -3.01 -1.31 -21.46
CA TYR A 205 -1.65 -1.11 -20.95
C TYR A 205 -0.68 -2.03 -21.69
N VAL A 206 0.56 -1.56 -21.85
CA VAL A 206 1.62 -2.30 -22.57
C VAL A 206 2.14 -3.50 -21.77
N GLY A 207 1.96 -3.50 -20.44
CA GLY A 207 2.47 -4.54 -19.56
C GLY A 207 3.93 -4.33 -19.13
N PRO A 208 4.61 -5.41 -18.67
CA PRO A 208 4.17 -6.81 -18.70
C PRO A 208 3.08 -7.14 -17.66
N LYS A 209 2.47 -8.33 -17.76
CA LYS A 209 1.63 -8.89 -16.69
C LYS A 209 2.48 -9.09 -15.41
N PRO A 210 1.86 -9.20 -14.23
CA PRO A 210 2.54 -9.61 -13.00
C PRO A 210 3.47 -10.80 -13.20
N GLN A 211 4.73 -10.64 -12.83
CA GLN A 211 5.77 -11.69 -12.90
C GLN A 211 6.00 -12.37 -11.54
N THR A 212 5.46 -11.80 -10.46
CA THR A 212 5.59 -12.34 -9.09
C THR A 212 4.25 -12.33 -8.37
N LYS A 213 4.16 -13.11 -7.28
CA LYS A 213 2.98 -13.13 -6.42
C LYS A 213 2.67 -11.74 -5.86
N GLU A 214 3.70 -11.02 -5.43
CA GLU A 214 3.57 -9.65 -4.90
C GLU A 214 3.00 -8.70 -5.95
N ALA A 215 3.49 -8.76 -7.19
CA ALA A 215 2.95 -7.94 -8.29
C ALA A 215 1.46 -8.23 -8.54
N GLY A 216 1.07 -9.52 -8.53
CA GLY A 216 -0.31 -9.94 -8.69
C GLY A 216 -1.20 -9.46 -7.54
N ILE A 217 -0.70 -9.53 -6.30
CA ILE A 217 -1.40 -9.01 -5.12
C ILE A 217 -1.61 -7.49 -5.23
N ILE A 218 -0.58 -6.73 -5.66
CA ILE A 218 -0.69 -5.27 -5.81
C ILE A 218 -1.71 -4.91 -6.90
N MET A 219 -1.69 -5.60 -8.05
CA MET A 219 -2.69 -5.41 -9.11
C MET A 219 -4.13 -5.60 -8.60
N LEU A 220 -4.35 -6.66 -7.83
CA LEU A 220 -5.65 -6.97 -7.24
C LEU A 220 -6.05 -5.91 -6.20
N ALA A 221 -5.13 -5.54 -5.30
CA ALA A 221 -5.35 -4.55 -4.27
C ALA A 221 -5.69 -3.17 -4.84
N ASP A 222 -4.95 -2.70 -5.84
CA ASP A 222 -5.19 -1.45 -6.58
C ASP A 222 -6.64 -1.40 -7.10
N THR A 223 -7.01 -2.41 -7.89
CA THR A 223 -8.33 -2.42 -8.55
C THR A 223 -9.47 -2.56 -7.54
N ILE A 224 -9.30 -3.38 -6.51
CA ILE A 224 -10.32 -3.65 -5.49
C ILE A 224 -10.51 -2.45 -4.56
N GLU A 225 -9.44 -1.81 -4.10
CA GLU A 225 -9.53 -0.59 -3.29
C GLU A 225 -10.29 0.48 -4.06
N ALA A 226 -9.88 0.74 -5.31
CA ALA A 226 -10.47 1.80 -6.11
C ALA A 226 -11.98 1.58 -6.32
N ALA A 227 -12.38 0.33 -6.60
CA ALA A 227 -13.77 -0.05 -6.78
C ALA A 227 -14.57 0.11 -5.47
N VAL A 228 -14.11 -0.46 -4.36
CA VAL A 228 -14.83 -0.42 -3.07
C VAL A 228 -14.92 1.00 -2.53
N ARG A 229 -13.86 1.81 -2.67
CA ARG A 229 -13.86 3.22 -2.29
C ARG A 229 -14.99 4.00 -2.98
N SER A 230 -15.16 3.76 -4.28
CA SER A 230 -16.17 4.42 -5.13
C SER A 230 -17.59 3.85 -4.97
N GLN A 231 -17.75 2.71 -4.29
CA GLN A 231 -19.03 2.05 -4.13
C GLN A 231 -19.96 2.82 -3.18
N PRO A 232 -21.26 3.00 -3.51
CA PRO A 232 -22.20 3.72 -2.65
C PRO A 232 -22.45 3.04 -1.30
N ASP A 233 -22.75 1.75 -1.33
CA ASP A 233 -23.02 0.92 -0.14
C ASP A 233 -21.79 0.07 0.19
N LYS A 234 -21.25 0.28 1.39
CA LYS A 234 -20.02 -0.36 1.88
C LYS A 234 -20.30 -1.38 2.99
N ASN A 235 -21.48 -2.00 3.00
CA ASN A 235 -21.75 -3.09 3.93
C ASN A 235 -20.85 -4.33 3.65
N PRO A 236 -20.60 -5.20 4.66
CA PRO A 236 -19.65 -6.30 4.52
C PRO A 236 -19.96 -7.30 3.40
N GLU A 237 -21.24 -7.61 3.16
CA GLU A 237 -21.67 -8.54 2.11
C GLU A 237 -21.39 -7.96 0.71
N LYS A 238 -21.66 -6.67 0.54
CA LYS A 238 -21.40 -5.94 -0.71
C LYS A 238 -19.92 -5.78 -0.98
N ILE A 239 -19.10 -5.55 0.06
CA ILE A 239 -17.64 -5.56 -0.06
C ILE A 239 -17.16 -6.93 -0.53
N ARG A 240 -17.60 -8.02 0.12
CA ARG A 240 -17.24 -9.39 -0.28
C ARG A 240 -17.58 -9.68 -1.74
N ALA A 241 -18.81 -9.38 -2.15
CA ALA A 241 -19.24 -9.58 -3.52
C ALA A 241 -18.38 -8.80 -4.54
N SER A 242 -17.99 -7.57 -4.20
CA SER A 242 -17.10 -6.76 -5.06
C SER A 242 -15.68 -7.35 -5.14
N VAL A 243 -15.12 -7.79 -4.02
CA VAL A 243 -13.80 -8.43 -3.96
C VAL A 243 -13.77 -9.69 -4.83
N GLU A 244 -14.70 -10.62 -4.61
CA GLU A 244 -14.79 -11.89 -5.35
C GLU A 244 -14.99 -11.66 -6.85
N LYS A 245 -15.87 -10.72 -7.21
CA LYS A 245 -16.14 -10.37 -8.61
C LYS A 245 -14.88 -9.85 -9.31
N LEU A 246 -14.17 -8.90 -8.71
CA LEU A 246 -13.01 -8.26 -9.32
C LEU A 246 -11.82 -9.22 -9.42
N LEU A 247 -11.61 -10.06 -8.41
CA LEU A 247 -10.64 -11.16 -8.46
C LEU A 247 -10.92 -12.09 -9.64
N ASN A 248 -12.17 -12.57 -9.75
CA ASN A 248 -12.55 -13.47 -10.84
C ASN A 248 -12.42 -12.80 -12.21
N GLN A 249 -12.68 -11.49 -12.31
CA GLN A 249 -12.44 -10.74 -13.56
C GLN A 249 -10.98 -10.76 -13.99
N HIS A 250 -10.02 -10.59 -13.08
CA HIS A 250 -8.59 -10.65 -13.41
C HIS A 250 -8.15 -12.07 -13.79
N PHE A 251 -8.72 -13.08 -13.13
CA PHE A 251 -8.48 -14.47 -13.46
C PHE A 251 -8.99 -14.81 -14.87
N VAL A 252 -10.23 -14.43 -15.20
CA VAL A 252 -10.81 -14.66 -16.54
C VAL A 252 -10.09 -13.86 -17.63
N ASP A 253 -9.60 -12.65 -17.33
CA ASP A 253 -8.78 -11.84 -18.23
C ASP A 253 -7.30 -12.30 -18.30
N GLN A 254 -6.96 -13.44 -17.69
CA GLN A 254 -5.63 -14.05 -17.75
C GLN A 254 -4.50 -13.12 -17.28
N GLN A 255 -4.81 -12.10 -16.44
CA GLN A 255 -3.81 -11.14 -15.99
C GLN A 255 -2.80 -11.77 -15.03
N LEU A 256 -3.14 -12.90 -14.42
CA LEU A 256 -2.32 -13.58 -13.40
C LEU A 256 -1.54 -14.78 -13.96
N ASP A 257 -1.60 -15.03 -15.27
CA ASP A 257 -1.01 -16.22 -15.91
C ASP A 257 0.52 -16.27 -15.87
N GLU A 258 1.17 -15.13 -15.66
CA GLU A 258 2.63 -14.99 -15.64
C GLU A 258 3.20 -14.89 -14.22
N CYS A 259 2.37 -15.11 -13.19
CA CYS A 259 2.83 -15.22 -11.80
C CYS A 259 2.30 -16.49 -11.12
N ASP A 260 3.03 -16.95 -10.10
CA ASP A 260 2.74 -18.22 -9.41
C ASP A 260 1.59 -18.12 -8.39
N LEU A 261 0.55 -17.32 -8.65
CA LEU A 261 -0.66 -17.26 -7.82
C LEU A 261 -1.58 -18.44 -8.12
N THR A 262 -1.84 -19.27 -7.11
CA THR A 262 -2.78 -20.39 -7.23
C THR A 262 -4.22 -19.96 -6.94
N LEU A 263 -5.22 -20.74 -7.38
CA LEU A 263 -6.62 -20.51 -6.98
C LEU A 263 -6.82 -20.50 -5.46
N LYS A 264 -6.04 -21.31 -4.74
CA LYS A 264 -6.04 -21.32 -3.27
C LYS A 264 -5.50 -19.99 -2.71
N ASP A 265 -4.43 -19.45 -3.31
CA ASP A 265 -3.88 -18.15 -2.94
C ASP A 265 -4.93 -17.05 -3.14
N LEU A 266 -5.63 -17.05 -4.28
CA LEU A 266 -6.69 -16.07 -4.57
C LEU A 266 -7.81 -16.08 -3.53
N HIS A 267 -8.22 -17.25 -3.04
CA HIS A 267 -9.21 -17.36 -1.99
C HIS A 267 -8.72 -16.76 -0.66
N HIS A 268 -7.48 -17.05 -0.26
CA HIS A 268 -6.90 -16.48 0.96
C HIS A 268 -6.65 -14.97 0.86
N ILE A 269 -6.29 -14.46 -0.32
CA ILE A 269 -6.19 -13.04 -0.61
C ILE A 269 -7.57 -12.37 -0.49
N ALA A 270 -8.61 -12.97 -1.07
CA ALA A 270 -9.98 -12.46 -0.99
C ALA A 270 -10.44 -12.26 0.46
N GLU A 271 -10.29 -13.28 1.30
CA GLU A 271 -10.66 -13.21 2.72
C GLU A 271 -9.87 -12.14 3.47
N ALA A 272 -8.57 -12.01 3.20
CA ALA A 272 -7.74 -10.96 3.79
C ALA A 272 -8.22 -9.56 3.39
N PHE A 273 -8.51 -9.35 2.10
CA PHE A 273 -9.00 -8.06 1.60
C PHE A 273 -10.36 -7.71 2.18
N VAL A 274 -11.31 -8.65 2.20
CA VAL A 274 -12.65 -8.44 2.77
C VAL A 274 -12.55 -8.01 4.24
N LYS A 275 -11.70 -8.68 5.03
CA LYS A 275 -11.49 -8.34 6.44
C LYS A 275 -10.97 -6.90 6.60
N ILE A 276 -9.95 -6.52 5.85
CA ILE A 276 -9.33 -5.18 5.93
C ILE A 276 -10.30 -4.10 5.46
N LEU A 277 -10.91 -4.28 4.29
CA LEU A 277 -11.84 -3.32 3.69
C LEU A 277 -13.08 -3.12 4.58
N THR A 278 -13.61 -4.20 5.14
CA THR A 278 -14.72 -4.11 6.09
C THR A 278 -14.32 -3.29 7.31
N GLY A 279 -13.11 -3.48 7.84
CA GLY A 279 -12.60 -2.70 8.97
C GLY A 279 -12.39 -1.21 8.66
N ILE A 280 -11.85 -0.91 7.47
CA ILE A 280 -11.59 0.47 7.02
C ILE A 280 -12.88 1.24 6.76
N TYR A 281 -13.86 0.58 6.11
CA TYR A 281 -15.08 1.22 5.65
C TYR A 281 -16.30 0.98 6.55
N HIS A 282 -16.14 0.30 7.69
CA HIS A 282 -17.23 0.18 8.66
C HIS A 282 -17.64 1.58 9.12
N GLN A 283 -18.92 1.93 8.95
CA GLN A 283 -19.46 3.12 9.58
C GLN A 283 -19.28 2.97 11.10
N ARG A 284 -18.58 3.91 11.74
CA ARG A 284 -18.79 4.10 13.17
C ARG A 284 -20.27 4.37 13.34
N ILE A 285 -20.96 3.52 14.08
CA ILE A 285 -22.33 3.79 14.53
C ILE A 285 -22.28 5.19 15.16
N GLU A 286 -22.98 6.15 14.55
CA GLU A 286 -23.23 7.44 15.21
C GLU A 286 -23.99 7.11 16.49
N TYR A 287 -23.37 7.33 17.63
CA TYR A 287 -24.12 7.42 18.88
C TYR A 287 -25.06 8.61 18.69
N ASN A 288 -26.36 8.34 18.53
CA ASN A 288 -27.38 9.37 18.65
C ASN A 288 -27.16 10.04 20.02
N ASP A 289 -26.68 11.29 20.00
CA ASP A 289 -26.61 12.19 21.16
C ASP A 289 -28.02 12.63 21.62
N THR A 290 -28.97 11.70 21.65
CA THR A 290 -30.16 11.84 22.48
C THR A 290 -29.85 11.23 23.82
N LEU A 291 -29.03 11.93 24.61
CA LEU A 291 -29.16 11.84 26.06
C LEU A 291 -30.64 12.14 26.36
N PRO A 292 -31.38 11.25 27.04
CA PRO A 292 -32.74 11.55 27.43
C PRO A 292 -32.71 12.86 28.21
N GLN A 293 -33.43 13.89 27.73
CA GLN A 293 -33.75 15.04 28.58
C GLN A 293 -34.34 14.47 29.86
N GLN A 294 -33.59 14.56 30.96
CA GLN A 294 -34.11 14.29 32.28
C GLN A 294 -35.35 15.16 32.42
N ARG A 295 -36.52 14.51 32.47
CA ARG A 295 -37.77 15.16 32.85
C ARG A 295 -37.50 15.80 34.21
N THR A 296 -37.44 17.12 34.25
CA THR A 296 -37.52 17.87 35.48
C THR A 296 -38.81 17.46 36.19
N PRO A 297 -38.75 16.97 37.44
CA PRO A 297 -39.96 16.72 38.21
C PRO A 297 -40.63 18.07 38.49
N ALA A 298 -41.89 18.18 38.11
CA ALA A 298 -42.76 19.26 38.53
C ALA A 298 -42.98 19.20 40.06
N ASP A 299 -43.01 20.38 40.66
CA ASP A 299 -43.57 20.74 41.97
C ASP A 299 -43.04 20.03 43.23
N SER A 300 -42.19 20.78 43.95
CA SER A 300 -42.29 20.84 45.41
C SER A 300 -42.10 22.28 45.88
N ASN A 301 -43.16 22.82 46.46
CA ASN A 301 -43.30 24.12 47.13
C ASN A 301 -42.04 24.62 47.87
N VAL A 302 -41.58 25.82 47.50
CA VAL A 302 -41.02 26.79 48.47
C VAL A 302 -41.55 28.18 48.11
N THR A 303 -42.59 28.58 48.84
CA THR A 303 -43.09 29.96 48.90
C THR A 303 -42.12 30.82 49.71
N HIS A 304 -42.06 32.11 49.36
CA HIS A 304 -41.38 33.24 50.03
C HIS A 304 -39.90 33.42 49.68
N LEU A 305 -39.60 34.42 48.84
CA LEU A 305 -39.21 35.76 49.32
C LEU A 305 -39.19 36.76 48.15
N PHE A 306 -39.67 37.97 48.44
CA PHE A 306 -39.66 39.20 47.61
C PHE A 306 -40.71 39.36 46.50
N ARG A 307 -41.93 39.64 46.96
CA ARG A 307 -42.80 40.65 46.33
C ARG A 307 -42.18 42.03 46.58
N SER A 308 -42.01 42.86 45.54
CA SER A 308 -42.86 44.05 45.34
C SER A 308 -42.23 45.08 44.41
N LYS A 309 -43.13 45.71 43.63
CA LYS A 309 -43.06 47.09 43.08
C LYS A 309 -42.16 47.27 41.85
N ASP A 310 -42.56 47.98 40.80
CA ASP A 310 -43.69 48.88 40.61
C ASP A 310 -43.96 49.04 39.09
N LYS A 311 -45.25 49.07 38.75
CA LYS A 311 -45.93 50.01 37.84
C LYS A 311 -45.19 50.50 36.57
N GLY A 312 -45.72 50.06 35.44
CA GLY A 312 -46.59 50.93 34.62
C GLY A 312 -45.94 51.82 33.55
N PRO A 313 -46.77 52.32 32.60
CA PRO A 313 -46.50 52.14 31.17
C PRO A 313 -46.51 53.43 30.35
N ALA A 314 -45.99 53.36 29.12
CA ALA A 314 -46.50 53.95 27.86
C ALA A 314 -45.36 54.02 26.83
#